data_AF-A0A258RDD8-F1
#
_entry.id   AF-A0A258RDD8-F1
#
_cell.length_a   1.000
_cell.length_b   1.000
_cell.length_c   1.000
_cell.angle_alpha   90.00
_cell.angle_beta   90.00
_cell.angle_gamma   90.00
#
_symmetry.space_group_name_H-M   'P 1'
#
loop_
_entity.id
_entity.type
_entity.pdbx_description
1 polymer ?
#
loop_
_entity_poly.entity_id
_entity_poly.type
_entity_poly.pdbx_seq_one_letter_code
_entity_poly.pdbx_strand_id
1 'polypeptide(L)'
;MLKIIHNVWRVVPRAGRLFALSALMVLVAPLPPALAQGSAAATEAVAVPGGSVTIAPSVPPTIDNPYGLGALWDQGDFVSKTTLLFLLLMSMGSWYVLVTRLRMSFQLDGDAREAREVFASALTLHQGAKGLREGSAFRFIAEAGLRARERQAGTVTANIDRDTWLTMSVQRGVEQVQSRLNEGLAVLATVGSTAPFVGLFGTVWGIYHALTAIGIAGQASIDKVAGPVGEALIMTAIGLAVAVPAVLGYNWLVRRNKVTMDAVRSFSADVHAILAGAKGAG
;
A
#
# COMPACT_ATOMS: atom_id res chain seq x y z
N MET A 1 -9.90 -19.72 -12.85
CA MET A 1 -8.93 -18.74 -12.30
C MET A 1 -9.48 -17.92 -11.12
N LEU A 2 -10.68 -17.33 -11.20
CA LEU A 2 -11.30 -16.56 -10.09
C LEU A 2 -11.52 -17.34 -8.77
N LYS A 3 -11.80 -18.65 -8.84
CA LYS A 3 -12.01 -19.51 -7.65
C LYS A 3 -10.72 -19.87 -6.89
N ILE A 4 -9.57 -19.89 -7.56
CA ILE A 4 -8.27 -20.18 -6.94
C ILE A 4 -7.79 -18.96 -6.15
N ILE A 5 -8.00 -17.75 -6.68
CA ILE A 5 -7.69 -16.46 -6.03
C ILE A 5 -8.54 -16.28 -4.76
N HIS A 6 -9.81 -16.70 -4.79
CA HIS A 6 -10.71 -16.59 -3.64
C HIS A 6 -10.40 -17.61 -2.53
N ASN A 7 -9.89 -18.81 -2.88
CA ASN A 7 -9.63 -19.88 -1.91
C ASN A 7 -8.28 -19.72 -1.19
N VAL A 8 -7.26 -19.17 -1.87
CA VAL A 8 -5.95 -18.87 -1.26
C VAL A 8 -6.07 -17.78 -0.19
N TRP A 9 -7.00 -16.82 -0.35
CA TRP A 9 -7.16 -15.70 0.57
C TRP A 9 -7.99 -15.97 1.83
N ARG A 10 -8.68 -17.11 1.92
CA ARG A 10 -9.36 -17.52 3.17
C ARG A 10 -8.38 -17.99 4.26
N VAL A 11 -7.14 -18.35 3.91
CA VAL A 11 -6.13 -18.90 4.84
C VAL A 11 -5.18 -17.81 5.40
N VAL A 12 -5.06 -16.68 4.70
CA VAL A 12 -4.13 -15.58 5.02
C VAL A 12 -4.38 -14.84 6.35
N PRO A 13 -5.60 -14.73 6.94
CA PRO A 13 -5.73 -14.01 8.21
C PRO A 13 -5.02 -14.69 9.40
N ARG A 14 -4.54 -15.94 9.25
CA ARG A 14 -3.67 -16.60 10.25
C ARG A 14 -2.18 -16.35 10.04
N ALA A 15 -1.74 -15.97 8.83
CA ALA A 15 -0.32 -15.75 8.51
C ALA A 15 0.19 -14.34 8.90
N GLY A 16 -0.71 -13.37 9.07
CA GLY A 16 -0.35 -12.01 9.52
C GLY A 16 0.28 -11.94 10.91
N ARG A 17 0.13 -13.00 11.74
CA ARG A 17 0.80 -13.11 13.04
C ARG A 17 2.19 -13.76 12.98
N LEU A 18 2.54 -14.43 11.87
CA LEU A 18 3.83 -15.11 11.71
C LEU A 18 4.90 -14.22 11.03
N PHE A 19 4.50 -13.21 10.26
CA PHE A 19 5.42 -12.25 9.65
C PHE A 19 5.95 -11.17 10.61
N ALA A 20 5.48 -11.14 11.87
CA ALA A 20 5.86 -10.14 12.86
C ALA A 20 7.09 -10.53 13.72
N LEU A 21 7.71 -11.69 13.50
CA LEU A 21 8.76 -12.22 14.37
C LEU A 21 10.17 -12.33 13.75
N SER A 22 10.39 -11.89 12.50
CA SER A 22 11.68 -12.06 11.82
C SER A 22 12.44 -10.76 11.51
N ALA A 23 12.09 -9.64 12.15
CA ALA A 23 12.76 -8.36 11.94
C ALA A 23 13.46 -7.87 13.22
N LEU A 24 14.57 -8.53 13.60
CA LEU A 24 15.50 -7.97 14.57
C LEU A 24 16.95 -8.32 14.20
N MET A 25 17.60 -7.40 13.49
CA MET A 25 19.02 -7.02 13.59
C MET A 25 19.46 -6.38 12.27
N VAL A 26 19.63 -5.06 12.26
CA VAL A 26 20.69 -4.44 11.46
C VAL A 26 21.28 -3.30 12.28
N LEU A 27 22.59 -3.43 12.51
CA LEU A 27 23.50 -2.52 13.18
C LEU A 27 23.60 -1.20 12.40
N VAL A 28 23.47 -0.07 13.11
CA VAL A 28 23.68 1.27 12.56
C VAL A 28 25.19 1.51 12.42
N ALA A 29 25.65 1.78 11.19
CA ALA A 29 26.97 2.34 10.90
C ALA A 29 26.80 3.71 10.21
N PRO A 30 27.70 4.69 10.46
CA PRO A 30 27.50 6.07 9.99
C PRO A 30 27.89 6.24 8.51
N LEU A 31 27.06 6.96 7.77
CA LEU A 31 27.28 7.37 6.37
C LEU A 31 28.37 8.45 6.24
N PRO A 32 29.30 8.36 5.28
CA PRO A 32 30.08 9.51 4.80
C PRO A 32 29.27 10.37 3.79
N PRO A 33 29.66 11.65 3.59
CA PRO A 33 28.84 12.65 2.90
C PRO A 33 28.75 12.43 1.38
N ALA A 34 27.55 12.71 0.87
CA ALA A 34 27.17 12.62 -0.53
C ALA A 34 27.98 13.57 -1.43
N LEU A 35 28.63 13.03 -2.46
CA LEU A 35 29.06 13.80 -3.62
C LEU A 35 27.89 13.90 -4.60
N ALA A 36 27.35 15.11 -4.70
CA ALA A 36 26.44 15.52 -5.75
C ALA A 36 27.09 15.34 -7.13
N GLN A 37 26.54 14.46 -7.97
CA GLN A 37 26.81 14.48 -9.40
C GLN A 37 25.71 15.27 -10.09
N GLY A 38 26.13 16.44 -10.59
CA GLY A 38 25.31 17.39 -11.31
C GLY A 38 24.99 16.91 -12.73
N SER A 39 23.79 17.31 -13.15
CA SER A 39 23.32 17.33 -14.53
C SER A 39 24.02 18.47 -15.31
N ALA A 40 24.45 18.18 -16.54
CA ALA A 40 24.79 19.05 -17.69
C ALA A 40 26.10 18.53 -18.34
N ALA A 41 26.32 18.48 -19.64
CA ALA A 41 25.62 18.98 -20.81
C ALA A 41 26.03 18.13 -22.02
N ALA A 42 25.12 18.03 -23.00
CA ALA A 42 25.43 17.60 -24.35
C ALA A 42 26.17 18.70 -25.10
N THR A 43 27.35 18.42 -25.67
CA THR A 43 27.79 18.98 -26.96
C THR A 43 29.04 18.25 -27.46
N GLU A 44 28.93 17.55 -28.59
CA GLU A 44 29.87 17.68 -29.72
C GLU A 44 29.34 16.82 -30.88
N ALA A 45 28.73 17.50 -31.85
CA ALA A 45 28.38 16.92 -33.14
C ALA A 45 29.50 17.25 -34.12
N VAL A 46 30.25 16.23 -34.54
CA VAL A 46 31.17 16.32 -35.67
C VAL A 46 30.35 16.13 -36.95
N ALA A 47 30.30 17.17 -37.78
CA ALA A 47 29.66 17.12 -39.10
C ALA A 47 30.55 16.34 -40.09
N VAL A 48 29.98 15.30 -40.72
CA VAL A 48 30.56 14.59 -41.86
C VAL A 48 29.86 15.10 -43.15
N PRO A 49 30.59 15.43 -44.23
CA PRO A 49 29.98 15.99 -45.43
C PRO A 49 29.20 14.93 -46.22
N GLY A 50 28.13 15.40 -46.86
CA GLY A 50 27.08 14.58 -47.47
C GLY A 50 27.56 13.63 -48.58
N GLY A 51 27.16 12.38 -48.43
CA GLY A 51 26.98 11.42 -49.52
C GLY A 51 25.55 10.90 -49.44
N SER A 52 24.77 11.11 -50.50
CA SER A 52 23.40 10.60 -50.63
C SER A 52 23.42 9.07 -50.74
N VAL A 53 23.21 8.39 -49.61
CA VAL A 53 22.96 6.94 -49.60
C VAL A 53 21.45 6.71 -49.72
N THR A 54 21.05 6.13 -50.83
CA THR A 54 19.70 5.63 -51.09
C THR A 54 19.32 4.59 -50.02
N ILE A 55 18.37 4.93 -49.14
CA ILE A 55 17.85 3.99 -48.13
C ILE A 55 16.78 3.11 -48.78
N ALA A 56 17.12 1.87 -49.10
CA ALA A 56 16.13 0.82 -49.31
C ALA A 56 15.43 0.53 -47.95
N PRO A 57 14.14 0.15 -47.93
CA PRO A 57 13.44 -0.12 -46.67
C PRO A 57 13.97 -1.43 -46.07
N SER A 58 15.02 -1.35 -45.27
CA SER A 58 15.42 -2.45 -44.39
C SER A 58 14.41 -2.50 -43.25
N VAL A 59 13.63 -3.58 -43.19
CA VAL A 59 12.90 -3.98 -41.98
C VAL A 59 13.89 -3.86 -40.81
N PRO A 60 13.60 -3.07 -39.76
CA PRO A 60 14.51 -2.96 -38.64
C PRO A 60 14.75 -4.38 -38.13
N PRO A 61 16.02 -4.83 -37.95
CA PRO A 61 16.26 -6.13 -37.35
C PRO A 61 15.51 -6.12 -36.02
N THR A 62 14.69 -7.14 -35.79
CA THR A 62 14.17 -7.41 -34.45
C THR A 62 15.40 -7.59 -33.58
N ILE A 63 15.75 -6.56 -32.81
CA ILE A 63 16.81 -6.64 -31.82
C ILE A 63 16.27 -7.59 -30.76
N ASP A 64 16.53 -8.89 -30.95
CA ASP A 64 16.35 -9.88 -29.90
C ASP A 64 17.28 -9.46 -28.77
N ASN A 65 16.70 -8.79 -27.77
CA ASN A 65 17.46 -8.27 -26.65
C ASN A 65 17.87 -9.46 -25.77
N PRO A 66 19.15 -9.88 -25.80
CA PRO A 66 19.61 -11.08 -25.11
C PRO A 66 19.62 -10.91 -23.59
N TYR A 67 19.28 -9.71 -23.08
CA TYR A 67 19.32 -9.33 -21.68
C TYR A 67 17.91 -9.04 -21.11
N GLY A 68 16.87 -9.64 -21.70
CA GLY A 68 15.48 -9.51 -21.26
C GLY A 68 15.13 -10.37 -20.03
N LEU A 69 13.89 -10.23 -19.54
CA LEU A 69 13.35 -11.01 -18.41
C LEU A 69 13.45 -12.54 -18.62
N GLY A 70 13.44 -13.00 -19.88
CA GLY A 70 13.63 -14.41 -20.23
C GLY A 70 15.05 -14.90 -19.97
N ALA A 71 16.07 -14.12 -20.34
CA ALA A 71 17.47 -14.44 -20.06
C ALA A 71 17.76 -14.46 -18.55
N LEU A 72 17.20 -13.49 -17.81
CA LEU A 72 17.24 -13.45 -16.34
C LEU A 72 16.65 -14.69 -15.68
N TRP A 73 15.69 -15.38 -16.30
CA TRP A 73 15.10 -16.59 -15.77
C TRP A 73 15.90 -17.85 -16.15
N ASP A 74 16.38 -17.93 -17.40
CA ASP A 74 17.12 -19.09 -17.90
C ASP A 74 18.57 -19.13 -17.37
N GLN A 75 19.22 -17.97 -17.20
CA GLN A 75 20.57 -17.84 -16.64
C GLN A 75 20.58 -17.45 -15.16
N GLY A 76 19.43 -17.07 -14.59
CA GLY A 76 19.36 -16.57 -13.22
C GLY A 76 19.61 -17.64 -12.15
N ASP A 77 20.52 -17.31 -11.24
CA ASP A 77 20.76 -18.06 -10.00
C ASP A 77 19.52 -18.17 -9.11
N PHE A 78 19.54 -19.17 -8.22
CA PHE A 78 18.50 -19.39 -7.20
C PHE A 78 18.18 -18.13 -6.38
N VAL A 79 19.20 -17.35 -6.01
CA VAL A 79 19.04 -16.13 -5.22
C VAL A 79 18.28 -15.06 -6.02
N SER A 80 18.68 -14.79 -7.25
CA SER A 80 18.02 -13.82 -8.12
C SER A 80 16.54 -14.15 -8.35
N LYS A 81 16.23 -15.43 -8.59
CA LYS A 81 14.85 -15.92 -8.72
C LYS A 81 14.04 -15.70 -7.45
N THR A 82 14.63 -15.97 -6.29
CA THR A 82 13.98 -15.76 -4.98
C THR A 82 13.72 -14.28 -4.71
N THR A 83 14.69 -13.40 -5.02
CA THR A 83 14.55 -11.94 -4.89
C THR A 83 13.43 -11.40 -5.79
N LEU A 84 13.39 -11.84 -7.07
CA LEU A 84 12.32 -11.48 -8.00
C LEU A 84 10.94 -11.94 -7.52
N LEU A 85 10.85 -13.18 -7.03
CA LEU A 85 9.60 -13.71 -6.47
C LEU A 85 9.14 -12.89 -5.27
N PHE A 86 10.06 -12.51 -4.39
CA PHE A 86 9.74 -11.68 -3.23
C PHE A 86 9.23 -10.29 -3.63
N LEU A 87 9.90 -9.62 -4.58
CA LEU A 87 9.45 -8.34 -5.15
C LEU A 87 8.05 -8.46 -5.79
N LEU A 88 7.80 -9.55 -6.51
CA LEU A 88 6.49 -9.81 -7.12
C LEU A 88 5.39 -9.96 -6.06
N LEU A 89 5.64 -10.73 -5.00
CA LEU A 89 4.69 -10.91 -3.89
C LEU A 89 4.40 -9.59 -3.17
N MET A 90 5.44 -8.77 -2.91
CA MET A 90 5.28 -7.43 -2.34
C MET A 90 4.44 -6.52 -3.24
N SER A 91 4.68 -6.55 -4.56
CA SER A 91 3.91 -5.80 -5.54
C SER A 91 2.44 -6.20 -5.55
N MET A 92 2.15 -7.50 -5.63
CA MET A 92 0.79 -8.03 -5.59
C MET A 92 0.08 -7.67 -4.28
N GLY A 93 0.78 -7.77 -3.14
CA GLY A 93 0.25 -7.40 -1.82
C GLY A 93 -0.09 -5.90 -1.75
N SER A 94 0.79 -5.04 -2.26
CA SER A 94 0.58 -3.59 -2.33
C SER A 94 -0.66 -3.24 -3.15
N TRP A 95 -0.77 -3.78 -4.36
CA TRP A 95 -1.94 -3.56 -5.23
C TRP A 95 -3.24 -4.08 -4.63
N TYR A 96 -3.21 -5.25 -4.00
CA TYR A 96 -4.38 -5.80 -3.32
C TYR A 96 -4.89 -4.89 -2.21
N VAL A 97 -4.00 -4.44 -1.32
CA VAL A 97 -4.37 -3.54 -0.23
C VAL A 97 -4.83 -2.19 -0.79
N LEU A 98 -4.16 -1.66 -1.81
CA LEU A 98 -4.54 -0.41 -2.47
C LEU A 98 -6.00 -0.47 -2.97
N VAL A 99 -6.35 -1.50 -3.74
CA VAL A 99 -7.70 -1.63 -4.34
C VAL A 99 -8.78 -1.88 -3.27
N THR A 100 -8.50 -2.75 -2.30
CA THR A 100 -9.48 -3.09 -1.25
C THR A 100 -9.80 -1.88 -0.37
N ARG A 101 -8.78 -1.13 0.06
CA ARG A 101 -8.97 0.07 0.89
C ARG A 101 -9.57 1.23 0.09
N LEU A 102 -9.22 1.36 -1.19
CA LEU A 102 -9.83 2.33 -2.09
C LEU A 102 -11.35 2.10 -2.19
N ARG A 103 -11.77 0.86 -2.45
CA ARG A 103 -13.20 0.52 -2.51
C ARG A 103 -13.92 0.79 -1.20
N MET A 104 -13.31 0.46 -0.07
CA MET A 104 -13.87 0.72 1.26
C MET A 104 -14.07 2.23 1.50
N SER A 105 -13.10 3.07 1.15
CA SER A 105 -13.22 4.53 1.31
C SER A 105 -14.36 5.10 0.46
N PHE A 106 -14.47 4.70 -0.80
CA PHE A 106 -15.57 5.14 -1.66
C PHE A 106 -16.94 4.69 -1.16
N GLN A 107 -17.03 3.45 -0.66
CA GLN A 107 -18.26 2.96 -0.03
C GLN A 107 -18.64 3.81 1.19
N LEU A 108 -17.67 4.14 2.03
CA LEU A 108 -17.91 4.94 3.24
C LEU A 108 -18.40 6.36 2.92
N ASP A 109 -17.91 6.98 1.85
CA ASP A 109 -18.41 8.31 1.47
C ASP A 109 -19.85 8.25 0.93
N GLY A 110 -20.20 7.18 0.22
CA GLY A 110 -21.57 6.91 -0.19
C GLY A 110 -22.49 6.73 1.01
N ASP A 111 -22.08 5.87 1.95
CA ASP A 111 -22.81 5.63 3.21
C ASP A 111 -22.95 6.93 4.04
N ALA A 112 -21.97 7.83 3.97
CA ALA A 112 -22.03 9.13 4.66
C ALA A 112 -23.11 10.05 4.08
N ARG A 113 -23.30 10.02 2.75
CA ARG A 113 -24.34 10.81 2.06
C ARG A 113 -25.71 10.26 2.40
N GLU A 114 -25.89 8.95 2.27
CA GLU A 114 -27.12 8.24 2.66
C GLU A 114 -27.48 8.53 4.12
N ALA A 115 -26.48 8.49 5.02
CA ALA A 115 -26.72 8.76 6.43
C ALA A 115 -27.24 10.17 6.71
N ARG A 116 -26.71 11.18 6.02
CA ARG A 116 -27.21 12.56 6.13
C ARG A 116 -28.65 12.69 5.64
N GLU A 117 -28.98 12.07 4.50
CA GLU A 117 -30.34 12.12 3.93
C GLU A 117 -31.36 11.40 4.82
N VAL A 118 -31.03 10.20 5.29
CA VAL A 118 -31.89 9.42 6.20
C VAL A 118 -32.10 10.17 7.51
N PHE A 119 -31.04 10.74 8.11
CA PHE A 119 -31.16 11.48 9.37
C PHE A 119 -31.87 12.82 9.22
N ALA A 120 -31.79 13.48 8.06
CA ALA A 120 -32.55 14.71 7.80
C ALA A 120 -34.06 14.49 7.81
N SER A 121 -34.53 13.28 7.50
CA SER A 121 -35.96 12.91 7.48
C SER A 121 -36.42 12.11 8.71
N ALA A 122 -35.48 11.67 9.55
CA ALA A 122 -35.79 10.83 10.71
C ALA A 122 -36.26 11.68 11.90
N LEU A 123 -37.40 11.29 12.49
CA LEU A 123 -37.92 11.93 13.72
C LEU A 123 -37.23 11.42 14.99
N THR A 124 -36.60 10.24 14.93
CA THR A 124 -35.91 9.63 16.07
C THR A 124 -34.62 8.95 15.63
N LEU A 125 -33.64 8.87 16.55
CA LEU A 125 -32.38 8.16 16.29
C LEU A 125 -32.60 6.68 15.95
N HIS A 126 -33.59 6.03 16.56
CA HIS A 126 -33.87 4.62 16.30
C HIS A 126 -34.39 4.40 14.87
N GLN A 127 -35.24 5.31 14.38
CA GLN A 127 -35.72 5.29 12.99
C GLN A 127 -34.57 5.57 12.02
N GLY A 128 -33.74 6.59 12.31
CA GLY A 128 -32.55 6.91 11.51
C GLY A 128 -31.58 5.74 11.43
N ALA A 129 -31.28 5.08 12.55
CA ALA A 129 -30.38 3.93 12.60
C ALA A 129 -30.90 2.72 11.78
N LYS A 130 -32.21 2.46 11.81
CA LYS A 130 -32.84 1.38 11.02
C LYS A 130 -32.89 1.69 9.52
N GLY A 131 -32.99 2.96 9.14
CA GLY A 131 -33.02 3.40 7.75
C GLY A 131 -31.66 3.30 7.04
N LEU A 132 -30.57 3.12 7.80
CA LEU A 132 -29.22 2.96 7.24
C LEU A 132 -28.96 1.53 6.75
N ARG A 133 -28.17 1.42 5.67
CA ARG A 133 -27.70 0.13 5.16
C ARG A 133 -27.10 -0.78 6.24
N GLU A 134 -27.44 -2.06 6.20
CA GLU A 134 -26.81 -3.08 7.05
C GLU A 134 -25.29 -3.14 6.82
N GLY A 135 -24.54 -3.17 7.92
CA GLY A 135 -23.07 -3.21 7.89
C GLY A 135 -22.38 -1.85 7.64
N SER A 136 -23.11 -0.75 7.48
CA SER A 136 -22.53 0.60 7.39
C SER A 136 -21.87 1.02 8.72
N ALA A 137 -20.75 1.74 8.61
CA ALA A 137 -20.07 2.35 9.75
C ALA A 137 -20.97 3.35 10.50
N PHE A 138 -21.81 4.09 9.77
CA PHE A 138 -22.74 5.06 10.34
C PHE A 138 -23.81 4.36 11.18
N ARG A 139 -24.32 3.22 10.70
CA ARG A 139 -25.27 2.41 11.45
C ARG A 139 -24.64 1.86 12.73
N PHE A 140 -23.42 1.36 12.62
CA PHE A 140 -22.67 0.86 13.78
C PHE A 140 -22.49 1.94 14.86
N ILE A 141 -22.16 3.18 14.48
CA ILE A 141 -22.01 4.32 15.40
C ILE A 141 -23.36 4.70 16.03
N ALA A 142 -24.43 4.79 15.24
CA ALA A 142 -25.77 5.10 15.75
C ALA A 142 -26.27 4.03 16.74
N GLU A 143 -26.10 2.76 16.42
CA GLU A 143 -26.43 1.63 17.29
C GLU A 143 -25.54 1.56 18.55
N ALA A 144 -24.28 2.00 18.46
CA ALA A 144 -23.42 2.12 19.63
C ALA A 144 -23.97 3.17 20.61
N GLY A 145 -24.42 4.33 20.11
CA GLY A 145 -25.07 5.36 20.91
C GLY A 145 -26.40 4.90 21.53
N LEU A 146 -27.25 4.22 20.77
CA LEU A 146 -28.51 3.65 21.27
C LEU A 146 -28.28 2.61 22.38
N ARG A 147 -27.36 1.67 22.16
CA ARG A 147 -27.00 0.65 23.16
C ARG A 147 -26.39 1.27 24.42
N ALA A 148 -25.66 2.37 24.29
CA ALA A 148 -25.09 3.08 25.43
C ALA A 148 -26.18 3.73 26.30
N ARG A 149 -27.27 4.22 25.70
CA ARG A 149 -28.44 4.75 26.42
C ARG A 149 -29.20 3.68 27.19
N GLU A 150 -29.36 2.50 26.62
CA GLU A 150 -30.10 1.40 27.24
C GLU A 150 -29.32 0.76 28.40
N ARG A 151 -27.99 0.60 28.24
CA ARG A 151 -27.14 -0.14 29.20
C ARG A 151 -26.70 0.64 30.44
N GLN A 152 -27.01 1.93 30.56
CA GLN A 152 -26.64 2.67 31.78
C GLN A 152 -27.41 2.18 33.01
N ALA A 153 -28.53 1.47 32.83
CA ALA A 153 -29.22 0.76 33.89
C ALA A 153 -28.48 -0.54 34.27
N GLY A 154 -27.48 -0.46 35.17
CA GLY A 154 -27.02 -1.61 35.94
C GLY A 154 -25.54 -2.03 35.83
N THR A 155 -24.63 -1.20 35.32
CA THR A 155 -23.18 -1.55 35.21
C THR A 155 -22.27 -0.78 36.17
N VAL A 156 -21.04 -1.27 36.37
CA VAL A 156 -19.95 -0.70 37.21
C VAL A 156 -19.62 0.77 36.86
N THR A 157 -20.04 1.23 35.68
CA THR A 157 -19.93 2.62 35.20
C THR A 157 -21.04 3.55 35.68
N ALA A 158 -21.90 3.12 36.61
CA ALA A 158 -22.99 3.93 37.16
C ALA A 158 -22.54 5.26 37.79
N ASN A 159 -21.25 5.38 38.19
CA ASN A 159 -20.68 6.59 38.77
C ASN A 159 -20.16 7.60 37.72
N ILE A 160 -20.24 7.27 36.43
CA ILE A 160 -19.84 8.16 35.33
C ILE A 160 -21.08 8.93 34.85
N ASP A 161 -20.93 10.23 34.64
CA ASP A 161 -21.98 11.06 34.08
C ASP A 161 -22.47 10.51 32.73
N ARG A 162 -23.79 10.58 32.50
CA ARG A 162 -24.45 10.01 31.32
C ARG A 162 -23.92 10.60 30.01
N ASP A 163 -23.66 11.90 29.97
CA ASP A 163 -23.14 12.58 28.78
C ASP A 163 -21.72 12.08 28.46
N THR A 164 -20.90 11.94 29.51
CA THR A 164 -19.55 11.39 29.39
C THR A 164 -19.55 9.94 28.90
N TRP A 165 -20.38 9.07 29.49
CA TRP A 165 -20.50 7.67 29.07
C TRP A 165 -20.97 7.53 27.61
N LEU A 166 -21.91 8.38 27.21
CA LEU A 166 -22.43 8.40 25.87
C LEU A 166 -21.38 8.85 24.86
N THR A 167 -20.71 9.98 25.13
CA THR A 167 -19.59 10.48 24.31
C THR A 167 -18.55 9.40 24.10
N MET A 168 -18.10 8.73 25.17
CA MET A 168 -17.12 7.65 25.08
C MET A 168 -17.61 6.48 24.23
N SER A 169 -18.90 6.13 24.31
CA SER A 169 -19.46 5.00 23.57
C SER A 169 -19.54 5.27 22.07
N VAL A 170 -19.95 6.47 21.67
CA VAL A 170 -19.97 6.89 20.26
C VAL A 170 -18.53 7.02 19.74
N GLN A 171 -17.63 7.62 20.53
CA GLN A 171 -16.22 7.79 20.18
C GLN A 171 -15.50 6.46 19.95
N ARG A 172 -15.75 5.43 20.77
CA ARG A 172 -15.26 4.06 20.51
C ARG A 172 -15.73 3.51 19.16
N GLY A 173 -16.96 3.86 18.76
CA GLY A 173 -17.48 3.53 17.43
C GLY A 173 -16.65 4.17 16.32
N VAL A 174 -16.37 5.47 16.44
CA VAL A 174 -15.53 6.23 15.50
C VAL A 174 -14.11 5.66 15.43
N GLU A 175 -13.51 5.35 16.58
CA GLU A 175 -12.16 4.76 16.66
C GLU A 175 -12.08 3.39 16.00
N GLN A 176 -13.13 2.57 16.13
CA GLN A 176 -13.18 1.28 15.43
C GLN A 176 -13.26 1.45 13.92
N VAL A 177 -13.99 2.44 13.42
CA VAL A 177 -14.04 2.77 11.99
C VAL A 177 -12.67 3.26 11.49
N GLN A 178 -12.03 4.15 12.26
CA GLN A 178 -10.68 4.64 11.97
C GLN A 178 -9.66 3.50 11.91
N SER A 179 -9.73 2.56 12.86
CA SER A 179 -8.85 1.40 12.90
C SER A 179 -8.98 0.55 11.63
N ARG A 180 -10.21 0.25 11.20
CA ARG A 180 -10.48 -0.51 9.97
C ARG A 180 -9.99 0.19 8.71
N LEU A 181 -10.06 1.52 8.65
CA LEU A 181 -9.51 2.30 7.52
C LEU A 181 -7.97 2.28 7.47
N ASN A 182 -7.32 2.16 8.63
CA ASN A 182 -5.86 2.14 8.75
C ASN A 182 -5.24 0.76 8.55
N GLU A 183 -6.04 -0.31 8.61
CA GLU A 183 -5.57 -1.67 8.37
C GLU A 183 -4.90 -1.80 6.99
N GLY A 184 -3.79 -2.52 6.91
CA GLY A 184 -3.06 -2.73 5.67
C GLY A 184 -2.22 -1.54 5.19
N LEU A 185 -2.44 -0.32 5.69
CA LEU A 185 -1.56 0.82 5.34
C LEU A 185 -0.10 0.56 5.74
N ALA A 186 0.11 -0.15 6.85
CA ALA A 186 1.43 -0.59 7.28
C ALA A 186 2.13 -1.45 6.21
N VAL A 187 1.37 -2.30 5.48
CA VAL A 187 1.93 -3.11 4.39
C VAL A 187 2.43 -2.23 3.24
N LEU A 188 1.65 -1.23 2.81
CA LEU A 188 2.12 -0.31 1.76
C LEU A 188 3.35 0.49 2.21
N ALA A 189 3.36 0.95 3.46
CA ALA A 189 4.49 1.68 4.02
C ALA A 189 5.76 0.81 4.06
N THR A 190 5.65 -0.42 4.55
CA THR A 190 6.77 -1.38 4.58
C THR A 190 7.22 -1.75 3.17
N VAL A 191 6.32 -2.07 2.25
CA VAL A 191 6.69 -2.40 0.86
C VAL A 191 7.39 -1.21 0.20
N GLY A 192 6.85 0.00 0.38
CA GLY A 192 7.42 1.22 -0.17
C GLY A 192 8.83 1.54 0.34
N SER A 193 9.13 1.26 1.60
CA SER A 193 10.45 1.49 2.18
C SER A 193 11.45 0.34 1.95
N THR A 194 10.98 -0.91 1.83
CA THR A 194 11.86 -2.09 1.76
C THR A 194 12.13 -2.59 0.35
N ALA A 195 11.19 -2.43 -0.60
CA ALA A 195 11.35 -2.91 -1.98
C ALA A 195 12.60 -2.37 -2.72
N PRO A 196 13.02 -1.10 -2.55
CA PRO A 196 14.26 -0.61 -3.16
C PRO A 196 15.51 -1.35 -2.66
N PHE A 197 15.54 -1.67 -1.37
CA PHE A 197 16.67 -2.40 -0.77
C PHE A 197 16.69 -3.88 -1.19
N VAL A 198 15.52 -4.49 -1.37
CA VAL A 198 15.43 -5.84 -1.95
C VAL A 198 15.96 -5.84 -3.39
N GLY A 199 15.62 -4.82 -4.19
CA GLY A 199 16.18 -4.65 -5.54
C GLY A 199 17.70 -4.49 -5.54
N LEU A 200 18.21 -3.59 -4.68
CA LEU A 200 19.65 -3.37 -4.48
C LEU A 200 20.37 -4.66 -4.04
N PHE A 201 19.80 -5.43 -3.13
CA PHE A 201 20.37 -6.71 -2.70
C PHE A 201 20.57 -7.65 -3.90
N GLY A 202 19.57 -7.78 -4.77
CA GLY A 202 19.70 -8.64 -5.94
C GLY A 202 20.72 -8.13 -6.95
N THR A 203 20.97 -6.82 -7.05
CA THR A 203 22.04 -6.29 -7.91
C THR A 203 23.41 -6.59 -7.35
N VAL A 204 23.59 -6.41 -6.04
CA VAL A 204 24.85 -6.72 -5.34
C VAL A 204 25.17 -8.20 -5.50
N TRP A 205 24.18 -9.07 -5.32
CA TRP A 205 24.35 -10.51 -5.53
C TRP A 205 24.70 -10.86 -6.98
N GLY A 206 23.98 -10.30 -7.96
CA GLY A 206 24.23 -10.56 -9.38
C GLY A 206 25.64 -10.16 -9.81
N ILE A 207 26.10 -8.98 -9.40
CA ILE A 207 27.46 -8.50 -9.68
C ILE A 207 28.50 -9.38 -8.97
N TYR A 208 28.26 -9.78 -7.72
CA TYR A 208 29.15 -10.69 -6.99
C TYR A 208 29.32 -12.03 -7.71
N HIS A 209 28.23 -12.63 -8.17
CA HIS A 209 28.29 -13.90 -8.89
C HIS A 209 29.03 -13.75 -10.22
N ALA A 210 28.76 -12.68 -10.97
CA ALA A 210 29.42 -12.38 -12.23
C ALA A 210 30.95 -12.25 -12.06
N LEU A 211 31.39 -11.46 -11.08
CA LEU A 211 32.82 -11.27 -10.79
C LEU A 211 33.48 -12.58 -10.33
N THR A 212 32.78 -13.41 -9.56
CA THR A 212 33.27 -14.71 -9.12
C THR A 212 33.49 -15.65 -10.32
N ALA A 213 32.53 -15.71 -11.25
CA ALA A 213 32.64 -16.53 -12.45
C ALA A 213 33.83 -16.12 -13.34
N ILE A 214 34.07 -14.82 -13.49
CA ILE A 214 35.22 -14.27 -14.23
C ILE A 214 36.54 -14.60 -13.51
N GLY A 215 36.58 -14.46 -12.19
CA GLY A 215 37.74 -14.79 -11.37
C GLY A 215 38.15 -16.27 -11.49
N ILE A 216 37.18 -17.18 -11.55
CA ILE A 216 37.42 -18.61 -11.77
C ILE A 216 37.89 -18.89 -13.21
N ALA A 217 37.31 -18.20 -14.20
CA ALA A 217 37.67 -18.38 -15.61
C ALA A 217 39.06 -17.85 -15.98
N GLY A 218 39.65 -16.96 -15.16
CA GLY A 218 41.00 -16.42 -15.35
C GLY A 218 41.17 -15.48 -16.56
N GLN A 219 40.10 -15.24 -17.33
CA GLN A 219 40.09 -14.32 -18.47
C GLN A 219 38.99 -13.27 -18.29
N ALA A 220 39.40 -12.04 -17.99
CA ALA A 220 38.50 -10.90 -17.97
C ALA A 220 38.32 -10.36 -19.40
N SER A 221 37.11 -10.45 -19.94
CA SER A 221 36.71 -9.75 -21.16
C SER A 221 35.41 -8.99 -20.92
N ILE A 222 35.26 -7.82 -21.54
CA ILE A 222 34.08 -6.95 -21.35
C ILE A 222 32.79 -7.69 -21.72
N ASP A 223 32.83 -8.52 -22.77
CA ASP A 223 31.69 -9.31 -23.22
C ASP A 223 31.19 -10.30 -22.15
N LYS A 224 32.07 -10.78 -21.27
CA LYS A 224 31.72 -11.68 -20.16
C LYS A 224 31.16 -10.96 -18.94
N VAL A 225 31.42 -9.65 -18.80
CA VAL A 225 30.95 -8.83 -17.67
C VAL A 225 29.64 -8.13 -18.02
N ALA A 226 29.49 -7.66 -19.26
CA ALA A 226 28.42 -6.74 -19.65
C ALA A 226 27.01 -7.33 -19.45
N GLY A 227 26.81 -8.60 -19.80
CA GLY A 227 25.51 -9.27 -19.64
C GLY A 227 25.07 -9.39 -18.18
N PRO A 228 25.83 -10.11 -17.32
CA PRO A 228 25.45 -10.28 -15.91
C PRO A 228 25.29 -8.97 -15.14
N VAL A 229 26.09 -7.94 -15.46
CA VAL A 229 25.95 -6.61 -14.84
C VAL A 229 24.67 -5.92 -15.31
N GLY A 230 24.31 -6.01 -16.59
CA GLY A 230 23.05 -5.49 -17.11
C GLY A 230 21.83 -6.15 -16.47
N GLU A 231 21.84 -7.47 -16.34
CA GLU A 231 20.79 -8.24 -15.66
C GLU A 231 20.64 -7.85 -14.19
N ALA A 232 21.75 -7.64 -13.50
CA ALA A 232 21.74 -7.13 -12.13
C ALA A 232 21.05 -5.76 -12.04
N LEU A 233 21.32 -4.82 -12.94
CA LEU A 233 20.70 -3.48 -12.91
C LEU A 233 19.16 -3.52 -13.07
N ILE A 234 18.64 -4.47 -13.84
CA ILE A 234 17.18 -4.65 -14.00
C ILE A 234 16.51 -4.94 -12.65
N MET A 235 17.17 -5.66 -11.74
CA MET A 235 16.61 -5.98 -10.43
C MET A 235 16.37 -4.73 -9.57
N THR A 236 17.26 -3.73 -9.60
CA THR A 236 17.02 -2.44 -8.93
C THR A 236 15.85 -1.70 -9.58
N ALA A 237 15.79 -1.70 -10.92
CA ALA A 237 14.68 -1.06 -11.63
C ALA A 237 13.33 -1.67 -11.23
N ILE A 238 13.26 -3.00 -11.09
CA ILE A 238 12.06 -3.69 -10.59
C ILE A 238 11.77 -3.31 -9.13
N GLY A 239 12.78 -3.27 -8.26
CA GLY A 239 12.61 -2.82 -6.87
C GLY A 239 11.98 -1.43 -6.76
N LEU A 240 12.43 -0.49 -7.59
CA LEU A 240 11.85 0.86 -7.68
C LEU A 240 10.44 0.85 -8.28
N ALA A 241 10.21 0.07 -9.33
CA ALA A 241 8.89 -0.07 -9.95
C ALA A 241 7.83 -0.63 -8.98
N VAL A 242 8.24 -1.45 -8.01
CA VAL A 242 7.38 -1.93 -6.91
C VAL A 242 7.20 -0.89 -5.82
N ALA A 243 8.26 -0.18 -5.45
CA ALA A 243 8.25 0.79 -4.36
C ALA A 243 7.41 2.03 -4.66
N VAL A 244 7.56 2.61 -5.85
CA VAL A 244 6.95 3.90 -6.20
C VAL A 244 5.42 3.87 -6.08
N PRO A 245 4.70 2.90 -6.68
CA PRO A 245 3.24 2.82 -6.52
C PRO A 245 2.82 2.58 -5.07
N ALA A 246 3.59 1.82 -4.29
CA ALA A 246 3.29 1.54 -2.89
C ALA A 246 3.37 2.82 -2.03
N VAL A 247 4.41 3.63 -2.19
CA VAL A 247 4.59 4.90 -1.45
C VAL A 247 3.52 5.92 -1.85
N LEU A 248 3.27 6.06 -3.16
CA LEU A 248 2.22 6.97 -3.65
C LEU A 248 0.84 6.55 -3.16
N GLY A 249 0.53 5.25 -3.25
CA GLY A 249 -0.69 4.67 -2.71
C GLY A 249 -0.85 4.94 -1.23
N TYR A 250 0.16 4.66 -0.40
CA TYR A 250 0.12 4.93 1.04
C TYR A 250 -0.22 6.39 1.34
N ASN A 251 0.53 7.32 0.74
CA ASN A 251 0.34 8.76 0.97
C ASN A 251 -1.05 9.24 0.52
N TRP A 252 -1.54 8.75 -0.61
CA TRP A 252 -2.86 9.09 -1.12
C TRP A 252 -3.97 8.54 -0.20
N LEU A 253 -3.87 7.29 0.25
CA LEU A 253 -4.85 6.66 1.14
C LEU A 253 -4.91 7.36 2.50
N VAL A 254 -3.76 7.72 3.08
CA VAL A 254 -3.73 8.44 4.37
C VAL A 254 -4.48 9.78 4.27
N ARG A 255 -4.23 10.54 3.21
CA ARG A 255 -4.94 11.80 2.95
C ARG A 255 -6.43 11.57 2.74
N ARG A 256 -6.79 10.51 2.01
CA ARG A 256 -8.18 10.18 1.72
C ARG A 256 -8.95 9.75 2.98
N ASN A 257 -8.32 8.90 3.80
CA ASN A 257 -8.87 8.45 5.08
C ASN A 257 -9.17 9.63 6.00
N LYS A 258 -8.33 10.66 6.02
CA LYS A 258 -8.59 11.89 6.78
C LYS A 258 -9.90 12.53 6.36
N VAL A 259 -10.09 12.78 5.06
CA VAL A 259 -11.32 13.39 4.52
C VAL A 259 -12.55 12.55 4.83
N THR A 260 -12.48 11.23 4.66
CA THR A 260 -13.60 10.34 4.97
C THR A 260 -13.92 10.33 6.47
N MET A 261 -12.90 10.39 7.33
CA MET A 261 -13.07 10.41 8.79
C MET A 261 -13.68 11.71 9.30
N ASP A 262 -13.50 12.83 8.60
CA ASP A 262 -14.18 14.09 8.94
C ASP A 262 -15.70 13.93 8.83
N ALA A 263 -16.20 13.22 7.81
CA ALA A 263 -17.62 12.91 7.66
C ALA A 263 -18.15 11.98 8.78
N VAL A 264 -17.35 10.99 9.18
CA VAL A 264 -17.69 10.07 10.29
C VAL A 264 -17.76 10.84 11.62
N ARG A 265 -16.82 11.75 11.86
CA ARG A 265 -16.78 12.60 13.08
C ARG A 265 -17.95 13.59 13.12
N SER A 266 -18.29 14.20 11.98
CA SER A 266 -19.48 15.06 11.88
C SER A 266 -20.74 14.30 12.27
N PHE A 267 -20.96 13.12 11.69
CA PHE A 267 -22.12 12.30 12.02
C PHE A 267 -22.12 11.85 13.49
N SER A 268 -20.97 11.51 14.04
CA SER A 268 -20.82 11.21 15.48
C SER A 268 -21.27 12.37 16.36
N ALA A 269 -20.92 13.61 15.99
CA ALA A 269 -21.35 14.81 16.71
C ALA A 269 -22.86 15.01 16.62
N ASP A 270 -23.46 14.81 15.44
CA ASP A 270 -24.92 14.89 15.24
C ASP A 270 -25.66 13.85 16.10
N VAL A 271 -25.18 12.59 16.10
CA VAL A 271 -25.73 11.52 16.96
C VAL A 271 -25.62 11.91 18.43
N HIS A 272 -24.47 12.43 18.86
CA HIS A 272 -24.29 12.88 20.24
C HIS A 272 -25.28 14.00 20.60
N ALA A 273 -25.42 15.02 19.75
CA ALA A 273 -26.33 16.14 19.95
C ALA A 273 -27.80 15.69 20.05
N ILE A 274 -28.25 14.75 19.19
CA ILE A 274 -29.61 14.19 19.25
C ILE A 274 -29.83 13.44 20.58
N LEU A 275 -28.82 12.71 21.04
CA LEU A 275 -28.93 11.92 22.27
C LEU A 275 -28.83 12.74 23.55
N ALA A 276 -28.06 13.83 23.53
CA ALA A 276 -27.97 14.80 24.60
C ALA A 276 -29.21 15.72 24.64
N GLY A 277 -29.66 16.20 23.47
CA GLY A 277 -30.82 17.09 23.29
C GLY A 277 -32.17 16.45 23.60
N ALA A 278 -32.26 15.11 23.57
CA ALA A 278 -33.41 14.37 24.09
C ALA A 278 -33.69 14.62 25.59
N LYS A 279 -32.84 15.34 26.32
CA LYS A 279 -33.11 15.87 27.67
C LYS A 279 -34.22 16.93 27.73
N GLY A 280 -34.56 17.61 26.63
CA GLY A 280 -35.43 18.81 26.66
C GLY A 280 -36.92 18.61 26.37
N ALA A 281 -37.37 17.38 26.05
CA ALA A 281 -38.75 17.10 25.61
C ALA A 281 -39.50 16.12 26.53
N GLY A 282 -39.06 16.01 27.79
CA GLY A 282 -39.70 15.19 28.82
C GLY A 282 -40.36 16.03 29.88
#